data_AF-A0A923DFX8-F1
#
_entry.id   AF-A0A923DFX8-F1
#
_cell.length_a   1.000
_cell.length_b   1.000
_cell.length_c   1.000
_cell.angle_alpha   90.00
_cell.angle_beta   90.00
_cell.angle_gamma   90.00
#
_symmetry.space_group_name_H-M   'P 1'
#
loop_
_entity.id
_entity.type
_entity.pdbx_description
1 polymer ?
#
loop_
_entity_poly.entity_id
_entity_poly.type
_entity_poly.pdbx_seq_one_letter_code
_entity_poly.pdbx_strand_id
1 'polypeptide(L)' 'MEPIVLTDPNVQPTDELIFSIIGENSVYWDKIIDYLYDNYSDITEECRFYNDGKSWLYRALHYSNHGFARRS' A
#
# COMPACT_ATOMS: atom_id res chain seq x y z
N MET A 1 11.30 16.12 16.62
CA MET A 1 11.17 14.82 15.93
C MET A 1 9.70 14.71 15.58
N GLU A 2 9.36 14.47 14.32
CA GLU A 2 7.97 14.33 13.89
C GLU A 2 7.32 13.12 14.59
N PRO A 3 6.02 13.18 14.92
CA PRO A 3 5.32 12.08 15.56
C PRO A 3 5.25 10.86 14.62
N ILE A 4 5.43 9.67 15.18
CA ILE A 4 5.20 8.41 14.46
C ILE A 4 3.68 8.22 14.35
N VAL A 5 3.19 8.05 13.13
CA VAL A 5 1.78 7.92 12.79
C VAL A 5 1.45 6.49 12.37
N LEU A 6 0.16 6.14 12.34
CA LEU A 6 -0.32 4.79 11.96
C LEU A 6 0.26 3.67 12.86
N THR A 7 0.21 3.87 14.17
CA THR A 7 0.78 2.95 15.16
C THR A 7 -0.24 2.11 15.94
N ASP A 8 -1.53 2.37 15.76
CA ASP A 8 -2.60 1.61 16.43
C ASP A 8 -2.95 0.37 15.59
N PRO A 9 -2.70 -0.85 16.09
CA PRO A 9 -3.04 -2.09 15.38
C PRO A 9 -4.54 -2.33 15.23
N ASN A 10 -5.38 -1.63 15.99
CA ASN A 10 -6.84 -1.78 15.95
C ASN A 10 -7.50 -0.81 14.95
N VAL A 11 -6.72 0.12 14.38
CA VAL A 11 -7.22 1.12 13.42
C VAL A 11 -6.48 0.92 12.11
N GLN A 12 -7.10 0.15 11.20
CA GLN A 12 -6.58 -0.03 9.86
C GLN A 12 -6.61 1.32 9.11
N PRO A 13 -5.51 1.70 8.41
CA PRO A 13 -5.48 2.95 7.66
C PRO A 13 -6.50 2.93 6.52
N THR A 14 -7.38 3.91 6.52
CA THR A 14 -8.23 4.26 5.38
C THR A 14 -7.58 5.39 4.59
N ASP A 15 -7.98 5.59 3.34
CA ASP A 15 -7.52 6.73 2.54
C ASP A 15 -7.79 8.05 3.27
N GLU A 16 -8.96 8.21 3.89
CA GLU A 16 -9.29 9.38 4.72
C GLU A 16 -8.29 9.63 5.85
N LEU A 17 -7.90 8.57 6.57
CA LEU A 17 -6.91 8.66 7.64
C LEU A 17 -5.52 8.99 7.06
N ILE A 18 -5.13 8.36 5.97
CA ILE A 18 -3.87 8.62 5.27
C ILE A 18 -3.80 10.09 4.82
N PHE A 19 -4.86 10.60 4.19
CA PHE A 19 -4.97 11.99 3.73
C PHE A 19 -4.90 12.98 4.88
N SER A 20 -5.53 12.68 6.01
CA SER A 20 -5.44 13.53 7.21
C SER A 20 -4.01 13.67 7.74
N ILE A 21 -3.15 12.68 7.49
CA ILE A 21 -1.75 12.64 7.93
C ILE A 21 -0.84 13.32 6.92
N ILE A 22 -0.99 13.01 5.62
CA ILE A 22 -0.08 13.50 4.58
C ILE A 22 -0.50 14.85 3.97
N GLY A 23 -1.73 15.29 4.24
CA GLY A 23 -2.25 16.60 3.85
C GLY A 23 -2.23 16.83 2.34
N GLU A 24 -1.61 17.92 1.90
CA GLU A 24 -1.48 18.29 0.48
C GLU A 24 -0.75 17.24 -0.36
N ASN A 25 0.04 16.35 0.26
CA ASN A 25 0.70 15.25 -0.43
C ASN A 25 -0.25 14.11 -0.80
N SER A 26 -1.53 14.17 -0.42
CA SER A 26 -2.59 13.23 -0.86
C SER A 26 -2.65 13.10 -2.37
N VAL A 27 -2.37 14.17 -3.12
CA VAL A 27 -2.27 14.14 -4.59
C VAL A 27 -1.28 13.11 -5.11
N TYR A 28 -0.22 12.80 -4.35
CA TYR A 28 0.76 11.78 -4.74
C TYR A 28 0.27 10.37 -4.41
N TRP A 29 -0.52 10.20 -3.35
CA TRP A 29 -1.17 8.92 -3.06
C TRP A 29 -2.10 8.53 -4.20
N ASP A 30 -3.00 9.43 -4.59
CA ASP A 30 -3.95 9.19 -5.70
C ASP A 30 -3.20 8.83 -6.98
N LYS A 31 -2.15 9.58 -7.34
CA LYS A 31 -1.33 9.27 -8.53
C LYS A 31 -0.66 7.90 -8.48
N ILE A 32 -0.24 7.43 -7.31
CA ILE A 32 0.36 6.09 -7.15
C ILE A 32 -0.72 5.03 -7.37
N ILE A 33 -1.89 5.20 -6.74
CA ILE A 33 -3.02 4.27 -6.84
C ILE A 33 -3.55 4.22 -8.28
N ASP A 34 -3.81 5.37 -8.90
CA ASP A 34 -4.25 5.48 -10.29
C ASP A 34 -3.24 4.80 -11.23
N TYR A 35 -1.94 5.09 -11.08
CA TYR A 35 -0.91 4.45 -11.89
C TYR A 35 -0.92 2.93 -11.74
N LEU A 36 -1.09 2.41 -10.52
CA LEU A 36 -1.16 0.97 -10.29
C LEU A 36 -2.32 0.36 -11.08
N TYR A 37 -3.53 0.90 -10.93
CA TYR A 37 -4.74 0.36 -11.56
C TYR A 37 -4.83 0.58 -13.07
N ASP A 38 -4.25 1.65 -13.60
CA ASP A 38 -4.21 1.92 -15.04
C ASP A 38 -3.23 0.99 -15.77
N ASN A 39 -2.17 0.52 -15.09
CA ASN A 39 -1.10 -0.24 -15.74
C ASN A 39 -1.15 -1.76 -15.46
N TYR A 40 -1.87 -2.18 -14.43
CA TYR A 40 -1.88 -3.59 -14.00
C TYR A 40 -3.31 -4.04 -13.69
N SER A 41 -3.78 -5.07 -14.39
CA SER A 41 -5.13 -5.60 -14.22
C SER A 41 -5.27 -6.61 -13.08
N ASP A 42 -4.16 -7.24 -12.66
CA ASP A 42 -4.12 -8.29 -11.63
C ASP A 42 -3.25 -7.85 -10.44
N ILE A 43 -3.74 -6.83 -9.71
CA ILE A 43 -3.12 -6.38 -8.46
C ILE A 43 -3.81 -7.07 -7.28
N THR A 44 -3.00 -7.55 -6.34
CA THR A 44 -3.44 -7.99 -5.01
C THR A 44 -2.94 -7.01 -3.97
N GLU A 45 -3.85 -6.46 -3.16
CA GLU A 45 -3.54 -5.52 -2.10
C GLU A 45 -3.59 -6.19 -0.74
N GLU A 46 -2.65 -5.82 0.13
CA GLU A 46 -2.57 -6.27 1.50
C GLU A 46 -2.20 -5.09 2.40
N CYS A 47 -2.95 -4.91 3.49
CA CYS A 47 -2.61 -3.97 4.55
C CYS A 47 -2.38 -4.76 5.84
N ARG A 48 -1.17 -4.69 6.39
CA ARG A 48 -0.78 -5.48 7.57
C ARG A 48 -0.05 -4.63 8.59
N PHE A 49 -0.37 -4.84 9.87
CA PHE A 49 0.36 -4.24 10.98
C PHE A 49 1.62 -5.05 11.34
N TYR A 50 2.76 -4.38 11.46
CA TYR A 50 4.03 -4.97 11.86
C TYR A 50 4.31 -4.65 13.33
N ASN A 51 4.32 -5.67 14.20
CA ASN A 51 4.47 -5.48 15.65
C ASN A 51 5.82 -4.88 16.04
N ASP A 52 6.90 -5.27 15.36
CA ASP A 52 8.27 -4.84 15.71
C ASP A 52 8.51 -3.36 15.40
N GLY A 53 7.91 -2.87 14.31
CA GLY A 53 7.95 -1.46 13.91
C GLY A 53 6.77 -0.63 14.43
N LYS A 54 5.76 -1.28 15.03
CA LYS A 54 4.45 -0.72 15.38
C LYS A 54 3.89 0.16 14.27
N SER A 55 3.86 -0.36 13.04
CA SER A 55 3.50 0.40 11.86
C SER A 55 2.65 -0.41 10.91
N TRP A 56 1.75 0.27 10.22
CA TRP A 56 1.01 -0.31 9.10
C TRP A 56 1.83 -0.31 7.83
N LEU A 57 1.81 -1.43 7.11
CA LEU A 57 2.38 -1.57 5.77
C LEU A 57 1.25 -1.79 4.77
N TYR A 58 1.20 -0.92 3.77
CA TYR A 58 0.42 -1.13 2.56
C TYR A 58 1.28 -1.81 1.50
N ARG A 59 0.78 -2.85 0.87
CA ARG A 59 1.49 -3.65 -0.13
C ARG A 59 0.56 -3.96 -1.30
N ALA A 60 0.92 -3.50 -2.50
CA ALA A 60 0.29 -3.88 -3.75
C ALA A 60 1.25 -4.81 -4.53
N LEU A 61 0.76 -5.98 -4.94
CA LEU A 61 1.51 -6.97 -5.72
C LEU A 61 0.85 -7.20 -7.06
N HIS A 62 1.62 -7.08 -8.13
CA HIS A 62 1.21 -7.54 -9.45
C HIS A 62 1.96 -8.82 -9.82
N TYR A 63 1.22 -9.87 -10.17
CA TYR A 63 1.80 -11.12 -10.66
C TYR A 63 1.86 -11.08 -12.17
N SER A 64 3.03 -10.74 -12.71
CA SER A 64 3.25 -10.86 -14.14
C SER A 64 3.34 -12.35 -14.51
N ASN A 65 2.41 -12.81 -15.34
CA ASN A 65 2.38 -14.17 -15.87
C ASN A 65 3.51 -14.39 -16.92
N HIS A 66 4.76 -14.12 -16.55
CA HIS A 66 5.92 -14.45 -17.38
C HIS A 66 6.34 -15.90 -17.11
N GLY A 67 5.69 -16.80 -17.86
CA GLY A 67 6.12 -18.15 -18.23
C GLY A 67 7.13 -18.85 -17.33
N PHE A 68 6.63 -19.61 -16.34
CA PHE A 68 7.30 -20.86 -15.96
C PHE A 68 7.10 -21.87 -17.10
N ALA A 69 7.85 -21.71 -18.19
CA ALA A 69 8.14 -22.82 -19.08
C ALA A 69 9.00 -23.80 -18.27
N ARG A 70 8.33 -24.75 -17.58
CA ARG A 70 9.01 -25.93 -17.06
C ARG A 70 9.65 -26.63 -18.25
N ARG A 71 10.98 -26.57 -18.34
CA ARG A 71 11.73 -27.45 -19.25
C ARG A 71 11.56 -28.87 -18.72
N SER A 72 10.76 -29.65 -19.43
CA SER A 72 10.73 -31.11 -19.38
C SER A 72 12.00 -31.69 -19.98
#